data_AF-A0A2V9FXQ7-F1
#
_entry.id   AF-A0A2V9FXQ7-F1
#
_cell.length_a   1.000
_cell.length_b   1.000
_cell.length_c   1.000
_cell.angle_alpha   90.00
_cell.angle_beta   90.00
_cell.angle_gamma   90.00
#
_symmetry.space_group_name_H-M   'P 1'
#
loop_
_entity.id
_entity.type
_entity.pdbx_description
1 polymer ?
#
loop_
_entity_poly.entity_id
_entity_poly.type
_entity_poly.pdbx_seq_one_letter_code
_entity_poly.pdbx_strand_id
1 'polypeptide(L)'
;MAAGRRRRTELSRSNKKILDVRVRVAQDVELLASYWTIAGGAQPHTDKEYSPFDFEDRVAAAARAGFKGVGIWHADLEHVLKTRSLKEMKRILDDNGMKHVELEFLKDWFLEGERKKQSDIEKEKLFAAAEALNAKHVRRG
;
A
#
# COMPACT_ATOMS: atom_id res chain seq x y z
N MET A 1 25.00 -5.12 52.55
CA MET A 1 24.78 -4.28 51.35
C MET A 1 23.33 -4.49 50.89
N ALA A 2 22.52 -3.44 50.85
CA ALA A 2 21.06 -3.53 50.73
C ALA A 2 20.59 -3.65 49.26
N ALA A 3 19.73 -4.63 49.00
CA ALA A 3 19.09 -4.84 47.70
C ALA A 3 17.99 -3.79 47.45
N GLY A 4 18.20 -2.93 46.43
CA GLY A 4 17.22 -1.93 46.00
C GLY A 4 15.98 -2.57 45.39
N ARG A 5 14.87 -2.55 46.14
CA ARG A 5 13.54 -2.98 45.69
C ARG A 5 13.02 -1.99 44.63
N ARG A 6 13.10 -2.33 43.34
CA ARG A 6 12.48 -1.56 42.26
C ARG A 6 10.97 -1.48 42.51
N ARG A 7 10.45 -0.29 42.83
CA ARG A 7 9.01 -0.03 42.87
C ARG A 7 8.47 -0.14 41.46
N ARG A 8 7.77 -1.24 41.16
CA ARG A 8 6.92 -1.35 39.96
C ARG A 8 5.73 -0.42 40.20
N THR A 9 5.74 0.76 39.58
CA THR A 9 4.63 1.72 39.67
C THR A 9 3.40 1.10 39.00
N GLU A 10 2.42 0.68 39.81
CA GLU A 10 1.11 0.29 39.31
C GLU A 10 0.40 1.54 38.77
N LEU A 11 0.01 1.48 37.50
CA LEU A 11 -0.81 2.51 36.88
C LEU A 11 -2.18 2.53 37.56
N SER A 12 -2.63 3.73 37.95
CA SER A 12 -4.01 3.97 38.40
C SER A 12 -5.01 3.34 37.41
N ARG A 13 -6.16 2.84 37.93
CA ARG A 13 -7.24 2.25 37.11
C ARG A 13 -7.66 3.16 35.95
N SER A 14 -7.66 4.48 36.16
CA SER A 14 -7.98 5.48 35.13
C SER A 14 -6.90 5.55 34.05
N ASN A 15 -5.62 5.51 34.44
CA ASN A 15 -4.50 5.50 33.49
C ASN A 15 -4.43 4.19 32.70
N LYS A 16 -4.74 3.05 33.34
CA LYS A 16 -4.83 1.75 32.65
C LYS A 16 -5.95 1.74 31.61
N LYS A 17 -7.13 2.28 31.94
CA LYS A 17 -8.26 2.40 31.00
C LYS A 17 -7.93 3.31 29.81
N ILE A 18 -7.25 4.44 30.03
CA ILE A 18 -6.83 5.35 28.94
C ILE A 18 -5.79 4.68 28.04
N LEU A 19 -4.82 3.97 28.63
CA LEU A 19 -3.82 3.23 27.89
C LEU A 19 -4.47 2.11 27.05
N ASP A 20 -5.39 1.36 27.63
CA ASP A 20 -6.14 0.30 26.93
C ASP A 20 -6.97 0.85 25.77
N VAL A 21 -7.62 2.01 25.93
CA VAL A 21 -8.36 2.67 24.84
C VAL A 21 -7.39 3.12 23.74
N ARG A 22 -6.26 3.75 24.08
CA ARG A 22 -5.25 4.17 23.08
C ARG A 22 -4.65 2.99 22.33
N VAL A 23 -4.37 1.90 23.03
CA VAL A 23 -3.88 0.65 22.42
C VAL A 23 -4.94 0.06 21.50
N ARG A 24 -6.22 0.03 21.90
CA ARG A 24 -7.31 -0.43 21.03
C ARG A 24 -7.48 0.42 19.78
N VAL A 25 -7.53 1.75 19.93
CA VAL A 25 -7.62 2.67 18.79
C VAL A 25 -6.43 2.47 17.84
N ALA A 26 -5.22 2.27 18.35
CA ALA A 26 -4.05 1.98 17.52
C ALA A 26 -4.14 0.62 16.80
N GLN A 27 -4.82 -0.38 17.38
CA GLN A 27 -5.08 -1.68 16.74
C GLN A 27 -6.17 -1.61 15.68
N ASP A 28 -7.10 -0.66 15.77
CA ASP A 28 -8.20 -0.47 14.82
C ASP A 28 -7.79 0.36 13.58
N VAL A 29 -6.62 1.00 13.61
CA VAL A 29 -6.10 1.77 12.47
C VAL A 29 -5.42 0.83 11.47
N GLU A 30 -5.99 0.75 10.27
CA GLU A 30 -5.43 0.01 9.15
C GLU A 30 -4.56 0.93 8.28
N LEU A 31 -3.27 0.61 8.14
CA LEU A 31 -2.33 1.37 7.32
C LEU A 31 -2.15 0.72 5.94
N LEU A 32 -1.97 1.55 4.93
CA LEU A 32 -1.56 1.16 3.58
C LEU A 32 -0.11 1.58 3.35
N ALA A 33 0.71 0.68 2.81
CA ALA A 33 2.05 0.98 2.36
C ALA A 33 1.95 1.64 0.98
N SER A 34 2.39 2.90 0.83
CA SER A 34 2.49 3.53 -0.49
C SER A 34 3.38 2.69 -1.40
N TYR A 35 3.21 2.79 -2.73
CA TYR A 35 4.07 2.05 -3.66
C TYR A 35 5.56 2.22 -3.31
N TRP A 36 5.99 3.46 -3.10
CA TRP A 36 7.38 3.82 -2.81
C TRP A 36 7.92 3.24 -1.50
N THR A 37 7.06 2.89 -0.54
CA THR A 37 7.46 2.21 0.70
C THR A 37 7.99 0.80 0.43
N ILE A 38 7.46 0.13 -0.59
CA ILE A 38 7.77 -1.27 -0.92
C ILE A 38 8.41 -1.45 -2.30
N ALA A 39 8.68 -0.36 -3.03
CA ALA A 39 9.19 -0.40 -4.40
C ALA A 39 10.68 -0.75 -4.52
N GLY A 40 11.41 -0.82 -3.39
CA GLY A 40 12.84 -1.12 -3.40
C GLY A 40 13.65 -0.09 -4.18
N GLY A 41 14.30 -0.52 -5.27
CA GLY A 41 15.18 0.31 -6.10
C GLY A 41 14.50 1.07 -7.24
N ALA A 42 13.17 1.15 -7.28
CA ALA A 42 12.44 1.92 -8.31
C ALA A 42 12.82 3.41 -8.25
N GLN A 43 12.95 4.03 -9.41
CA GLN A 43 13.40 5.43 -9.54
C GLN A 43 12.31 6.29 -10.17
N PRO A 44 11.79 7.31 -9.45
CA PRO A 44 10.75 8.19 -9.99
C PRO A 44 11.30 9.02 -11.15
N HIS A 45 10.47 9.22 -12.17
CA HIS A 45 10.75 10.01 -13.38
C HIS A 45 11.91 9.49 -14.21
N THR A 46 12.05 8.16 -14.28
CA THR A 46 13.05 7.46 -15.10
C THR A 46 12.40 6.36 -15.94
N ASP A 47 13.22 5.63 -16.71
CA ASP A 47 12.82 4.41 -17.41
C ASP A 47 12.62 3.20 -16.47
N LYS A 48 12.97 3.34 -15.19
CA LYS A 48 12.93 2.28 -14.16
C LYS A 48 11.97 2.65 -13.00
N GLU A 49 10.78 3.13 -13.35
CA GLU A 49 9.67 3.39 -12.40
C GLU A 49 8.96 2.10 -11.92
N TYR A 50 9.64 0.95 -11.94
CA TYR A 50 9.12 -0.33 -11.47
C TYR A 50 10.10 -1.00 -10.50
N SER A 51 9.56 -1.85 -9.64
CA SER A 51 10.32 -2.53 -8.60
C SER A 51 11.20 -3.62 -9.20
N PRO A 52 12.46 -3.79 -8.74
CA PRO A 52 13.28 -4.95 -9.08
C PRO A 52 12.85 -6.23 -8.36
N PHE A 53 12.01 -6.11 -7.33
CA PHE A 53 11.46 -7.22 -6.56
C PHE A 53 10.09 -7.65 -7.08
N ASP A 54 9.84 -8.95 -6.97
CA ASP A 54 8.58 -9.57 -7.33
C ASP A 54 7.38 -8.93 -6.60
N PHE A 55 6.21 -8.91 -7.25
CA PHE A 55 4.99 -8.38 -6.66
C PHE A 55 4.57 -9.12 -5.38
N GLU A 56 4.65 -10.45 -5.38
CA GLU A 56 4.27 -11.28 -4.24
C GLU A 56 5.19 -11.05 -3.04
N ASP A 57 6.50 -10.97 -3.28
CA ASP A 57 7.50 -10.72 -2.24
C ASP A 57 7.25 -9.36 -1.55
N ARG A 58 6.93 -8.33 -2.33
CA ARG A 58 6.62 -6.99 -1.80
C ARG A 58 5.33 -6.97 -1.00
N VAL A 59 4.28 -7.61 -1.49
CA VAL A 59 2.99 -7.72 -0.77
C VAL A 59 3.17 -8.49 0.53
N ALA A 60 3.90 -9.61 0.50
CA ALA A 60 4.19 -10.40 1.69
C ALA A 60 5.05 -9.62 2.70
N ALA A 61 6.02 -8.82 2.23
CA ALA A 61 6.81 -7.94 3.08
C ALA A 61 5.93 -6.88 3.78
N ALA A 62 5.01 -6.24 3.05
CA ALA A 62 4.05 -5.29 3.61
C ALA A 62 3.16 -5.95 4.67
N ALA A 63 2.66 -7.16 4.39
CA ALA A 63 1.81 -7.91 5.32
C ALA A 63 2.55 -8.21 6.63
N ARG A 64 3.79 -8.71 6.54
CA ARG A 64 4.63 -8.98 7.71
C ARG A 64 4.94 -7.74 8.52
N ALA A 65 5.05 -6.58 7.88
CA ALA A 65 5.25 -5.29 8.54
C ALA A 65 3.97 -4.73 9.19
N GLY A 66 2.81 -5.39 9.03
CA GLY A 66 1.56 -5.03 9.67
C GLY A 66 0.64 -4.14 8.82
N PHE A 67 1.02 -3.80 7.58
CA PHE A 67 0.14 -3.08 6.67
C PHE A 67 -1.07 -3.96 6.28
N LYS A 68 -2.21 -3.30 6.07
CA LYS A 68 -3.46 -3.89 5.56
C LYS A 68 -3.77 -3.44 4.14
N GLY A 69 -2.84 -2.75 3.50
CA GLY A 69 -2.97 -2.35 2.12
C GLY A 69 -1.65 -2.01 1.45
N VAL A 70 -1.70 -1.91 0.13
CA VAL A 70 -0.56 -1.54 -0.72
C VAL A 70 -0.97 -0.59 -1.83
N GLY A 71 -0.06 0.33 -2.16
CA GLY A 71 -0.10 1.14 -3.38
C GLY A 71 0.60 0.44 -4.55
N ILE A 72 0.09 0.61 -5.76
CA ILE A 72 0.65 0.07 -7.00
C ILE A 72 0.80 1.21 -7.99
N TRP A 73 2.03 1.44 -8.47
CA TRP A 73 2.34 2.45 -9.48
C TRP A 73 2.02 1.97 -10.89
N HIS A 74 1.60 2.86 -11.80
CA HIS A 74 1.07 2.51 -13.12
C HIS A 74 2.12 1.79 -13.97
N ALA A 75 3.36 2.30 -13.99
CA ALA A 75 4.46 1.64 -14.69
C ALA A 75 4.84 0.29 -14.05
N ASP A 76 4.70 0.14 -12.73
CA ASP A 76 4.92 -1.13 -12.03
C ASP A 76 3.82 -2.13 -12.33
N LEU A 77 2.56 -1.69 -12.37
CA LEU A 77 1.40 -2.49 -12.78
C LEU A 77 1.63 -3.04 -14.19
N GLU A 78 1.97 -2.19 -15.15
CA GLU A 78 2.30 -2.63 -16.51
C GLU A 78 3.47 -3.62 -16.53
N HIS A 79 4.49 -3.40 -15.70
CA HIS A 79 5.62 -4.30 -15.60
C HIS A 79 5.22 -5.68 -15.06
N VAL A 80 4.45 -5.73 -13.97
CA VAL A 80 3.96 -6.97 -13.36
C VAL A 80 3.03 -7.72 -14.33
N LEU A 81 2.22 -6.99 -15.09
CA LEU A 81 1.31 -7.57 -16.07
C LEU A 81 2.00 -8.28 -17.25
N LYS A 82 3.32 -8.08 -17.44
CA LYS A 82 4.10 -8.84 -18.42
C LYS A 82 4.24 -10.32 -18.03
N THR A 83 4.13 -10.64 -16.75
CA THR A 83 4.35 -12.01 -16.23
C THR A 83 3.20 -12.53 -15.38
N ARG A 84 2.25 -11.69 -14.97
CA ARG A 84 1.08 -12.06 -14.18
C ARG A 84 -0.20 -11.47 -14.73
N SER A 85 -1.31 -12.15 -14.49
CA SER A 85 -2.64 -11.61 -14.69
C SER A 85 -3.13 -10.80 -13.48
N LEU A 86 -4.10 -9.91 -13.70
CA LEU A 86 -4.80 -9.21 -12.61
C LEU A 86 -5.45 -10.18 -11.61
N LYS A 87 -5.93 -11.35 -12.09
CA LYS A 87 -6.50 -12.39 -11.24
C LYS A 87 -5.46 -12.98 -10.28
N GLU A 88 -4.24 -13.22 -10.75
CA GLU A 88 -3.14 -13.71 -9.91
C GLU A 88 -2.70 -12.64 -8.91
N MET A 89 -2.61 -11.38 -9.34
CA MET A 89 -2.34 -10.26 -8.43
C MET A 89 -3.40 -10.14 -7.34
N LYS A 90 -4.69 -10.24 -7.69
CA LYS A 90 -5.79 -10.22 -6.72
C LYS A 90 -5.69 -11.35 -5.71
N ARG A 91 -5.39 -12.57 -6.16
CA ARG A 91 -5.15 -13.72 -5.27
C ARG A 91 -4.00 -13.45 -4.30
N ILE A 92 -2.87 -12.93 -4.79
CA ILE A 92 -1.72 -12.58 -3.94
C ILE A 92 -2.11 -11.56 -2.87
N LEU A 93 -2.88 -10.54 -3.23
CA LEU A 93 -3.39 -9.53 -2.29
C LEU A 93 -4.31 -10.17 -1.23
N ASP A 94 -5.23 -11.02 -1.65
CA ASP A 94 -6.18 -11.71 -0.75
C ASP A 94 -5.46 -12.67 0.21
N ASP A 95 -4.54 -13.48 -0.31
CA ASP A 95 -3.77 -14.46 0.47
C ASP A 95 -2.89 -13.78 1.54
N ASN A 96 -2.51 -12.53 1.32
CA ASN A 96 -1.74 -11.70 2.26
C ASN A 96 -2.60 -10.75 3.10
N GLY A 97 -3.93 -10.83 3.00
CA GLY A 97 -4.86 -10.03 3.79
C GLY A 97 -4.83 -8.53 3.47
N MET A 98 -4.49 -8.16 2.22
CA MET A 98 -4.50 -6.78 1.76
C MET A 98 -5.93 -6.34 1.44
N LYS A 99 -6.52 -5.59 2.37
CA LYS A 99 -7.89 -5.05 2.27
C LYS A 99 -7.96 -3.76 1.47
N HIS A 100 -6.89 -2.96 1.49
CA HIS A 100 -6.84 -1.66 0.84
C HIS A 100 -5.85 -1.70 -0.32
N VAL A 101 -6.33 -1.37 -1.51
CA VAL A 101 -5.47 -1.23 -2.70
C VAL A 101 -5.62 0.20 -3.21
N GLU A 102 -4.49 0.87 -3.38
CA GLU A 102 -4.38 2.18 -4.03
C GLU A 102 -3.68 1.98 -5.37
N LEU A 103 -4.26 2.54 -6.44
CA LEU A 103 -3.62 2.62 -7.74
C LEU A 103 -3.09 4.04 -7.95
N GLU A 104 -1.82 4.14 -8.31
CA GLU A 104 -1.12 5.37 -8.61
C GLU A 104 -0.58 5.24 -10.05
N PHE A 105 -0.52 6.22 -10.94
CA PHE A 105 -0.91 7.61 -10.82
C PHE A 105 -1.44 8.11 -12.16
N LEU A 106 -2.67 8.63 -12.18
CA LEU A 106 -3.26 9.21 -13.37
C LEU A 106 -2.74 10.65 -13.55
N LYS A 107 -1.82 10.83 -14.50
CA LYS A 107 -1.23 12.12 -14.89
C LYS A 107 -2.03 12.79 -15.99
N ASP A 108 -1.87 14.10 -16.16
CA ASP A 108 -2.25 14.86 -17.36
C ASP A 108 -3.75 14.80 -17.73
N TRP A 109 -4.60 14.32 -16.81
CA TRP A 109 -6.02 14.09 -17.05
C TRP A 109 -6.83 15.36 -17.32
N PHE A 110 -6.28 16.50 -16.90
CA PHE A 110 -6.86 17.84 -17.03
C PHE A 110 -6.36 18.61 -18.27
N LEU A 111 -5.43 18.04 -19.03
CA LEU A 111 -4.87 18.69 -20.23
C LEU A 111 -5.76 18.48 -21.45
N GLU A 112 -5.30 18.97 -22.60
CA GLU A 112 -5.93 18.77 -23.91
C GLU A 112 -4.95 18.15 -24.91
N GLY A 113 -5.44 17.75 -26.08
CA GLY A 113 -4.62 17.20 -27.17
C GLY A 113 -4.03 15.81 -26.87
N GLU A 114 -2.84 15.54 -27.40
CA GLU A 114 -2.20 14.21 -27.33
C GLU A 114 -1.91 13.75 -25.89
N ARG A 115 -1.55 14.68 -24.99
CA ARG A 115 -1.29 14.33 -23.58
C ARG A 115 -2.55 13.84 -22.88
N LYS A 116 -3.71 14.45 -23.18
CA LYS A 116 -4.99 13.97 -22.68
C LYS A 116 -5.38 12.62 -23.27
N LYS A 117 -5.15 12.39 -24.57
CA LYS A 117 -5.41 11.07 -25.18
C LYS A 117 -4.60 9.97 -24.50
N GLN A 118 -3.32 10.21 -24.23
CA GLN A 118 -2.48 9.26 -23.50
C GLN A 118 -2.96 9.04 -22.06
N SER A 119 -3.39 10.12 -21.38
CA SER A 119 -3.99 10.03 -20.05
C SER A 119 -5.28 9.19 -20.04
N ASP A 120 -6.14 9.34 -21.06
CA ASP A 120 -7.38 8.57 -21.17
C ASP A 120 -7.11 7.07 -21.35
N ILE A 121 -6.07 6.70 -22.10
CA ILE A 121 -5.61 5.30 -22.23
C ILE A 121 -5.16 4.75 -20.87
N GLU A 122 -4.32 5.50 -20.14
CA GLU A 122 -3.87 5.07 -18.80
C GLU A 122 -5.03 4.98 -17.80
N LYS A 123 -5.99 5.91 -17.89
CA LYS A 123 -7.20 5.90 -17.06
C LYS A 123 -8.00 4.62 -17.27
N GLU A 124 -8.19 4.18 -18.51
CA GLU A 124 -8.91 2.93 -18.81
C GLU A 124 -8.19 1.72 -18.20
N LYS A 125 -6.85 1.64 -18.33
CA LYS A 125 -6.06 0.57 -17.71
C LYS A 125 -6.18 0.58 -16.19
N LEU A 126 -6.02 1.75 -15.57
CA LEU A 126 -6.13 1.90 -14.11
C LEU A 126 -7.54 1.55 -13.62
N PHE A 127 -8.59 1.88 -14.36
CA PHE A 127 -9.96 1.58 -13.94
C PHE A 127 -10.29 0.09 -14.11
N ALA A 128 -9.83 -0.55 -15.19
CA ALA A 128 -9.94 -2.00 -15.36
C ALA A 128 -9.17 -2.75 -14.25
N ALA A 129 -7.98 -2.28 -13.89
CA ALA A 129 -7.23 -2.81 -12.76
C ALA A 129 -7.95 -2.53 -11.43
N ALA A 130 -8.57 -1.36 -11.25
CA ALA A 130 -9.30 -1.03 -10.03
C ALA A 130 -10.46 -2.00 -9.81
N GLU A 131 -11.22 -2.29 -10.85
CA GLU A 131 -12.29 -3.29 -10.81
C GLU A 131 -11.75 -4.67 -10.45
N ALA A 132 -10.75 -5.16 -11.18
CA ALA A 132 -10.21 -6.50 -10.99
C ALA A 132 -9.54 -6.70 -9.62
N LEU A 133 -8.89 -5.66 -9.10
CA LEU A 133 -8.17 -5.71 -7.83
C LEU A 133 -9.03 -5.29 -6.63
N ASN A 134 -10.28 -4.87 -6.87
CA ASN A 134 -11.15 -4.24 -5.87
C ASN A 134 -10.48 -3.02 -5.21
N ALA A 135 -9.76 -2.22 -6.00
CA ALA A 135 -9.10 -1.01 -5.54
C ALA A 135 -10.12 0.12 -5.35
N LYS A 136 -10.08 0.75 -4.17
CA LYS A 136 -11.03 1.82 -3.81
C LYS A 136 -10.49 3.21 -4.13
N HIS A 137 -9.19 3.33 -4.39
CA HIS A 137 -8.52 4.61 -4.62
C HIS A 137 -7.71 4.55 -5.90
N VAL A 138 -7.90 5.57 -6.74
CA VAL A 138 -7.01 5.88 -7.88
C VAL A 138 -6.49 7.29 -7.66
N ARG A 139 -5.17 7.41 -7.48
CA ARG A 139 -4.48 8.68 -7.26
C ARG A 139 -4.26 9.39 -8.59
N ARG A 140 -4.46 10.71 -8.60
CA ARG A 140 -4.32 11.58 -9.78
C ARG A 140 -3.59 12.87 -9.43
N GLY A 141 -3.01 13.52 -10.43
CA GLY A 141 -2.49 14.89 -10.32
C GLY A 141 -1.81 15.37 -11.59
#